data_AF-A0A2G5X419-F1
#
_entry.id   AF-A0A2G5X419-F1
#
_cell.length_a   1.000
_cell.length_b   1.000
_cell.length_c   1.000
_cell.angle_alpha   90.00
_cell.angle_beta   90.00
_cell.angle_gamma   90.00
#
_symmetry.space_group_name_H-M   'P 1'
#
loop_
_entity.id
_entity.type
_entity.pdbx_description
1 polymer ?
#
loop_
_entity_poly.entity_id
_entity_poly.type
_entity_poly.pdbx_seq_one_letter_code
_entity_poly.pdbx_strand_id
1 'polypeptide(L)'
;MQSFGFFEPKYDLEDSAAYKIRLSEIRNKHKEMVIKKDAASFNSNWTVNGSKAEGRKMNNNLLKLAIRSFNNECDVAISKVKVSNIKSMEDRINRTFEIINKLNASNQIQLKVNYLNLKHEELYLALEYNQKLEKEKEEQREIREQIKEEEKARREIAKLKEAIEKEEKHFIQALEKLESQKENATQEQLSEIELKIAELNQKLEEVNKQKEDVLNRERNTRAGYVYVISNIGSFGEDVYKIGMTRRLEPLDRVKELGSASVPFLFDVHAMIFSEDAPTLENTLHRTFNDKRLNLINERKEFFKVSLEEIQDVVERNHDKTIEFKTTALAEDYRQTIAHRKQLEETKKELVIA
;
A
#
# COMPACT_ATOMS: atom_id res chain seq x y z
N MET A 1 13.91 -2.57 23.25
CA MET A 1 13.22 -1.72 22.25
C MET A 1 14.18 -1.47 21.11
N GLN A 2 13.85 -1.92 19.89
CA GLN A 2 14.58 -1.47 18.70
C GLN A 2 14.15 -0.03 18.43
N SER A 3 15.06 0.93 18.56
CA SER A 3 14.80 2.30 18.16
C SER A 3 14.81 2.38 16.64
N PHE A 4 13.65 2.66 16.04
CA PHE A 4 13.57 3.05 14.64
C PHE A 4 14.13 4.47 14.51
N GLY A 5 15.45 4.59 14.41
CA GLY A 5 16.08 5.85 14.03
C GLY A 5 15.75 6.16 12.57
N PHE A 6 15.64 7.45 12.24
CA PHE A 6 15.54 7.91 10.86
C PHE A 6 16.78 7.44 10.11
N PHE A 7 16.61 6.59 9.09
CA PHE A 7 17.70 6.19 8.21
C PHE A 7 17.78 7.17 7.05
N GLU A 8 18.89 7.90 6.96
CA GLU A 8 19.18 8.76 5.82
C GLU A 8 19.77 7.91 4.68
N PRO A 9 19.12 7.87 3.50
CA PRO A 9 19.65 7.20 2.33
C PRO A 9 21.04 7.76 1.96
N LYS A 10 21.98 6.87 1.67
CA LYS A 10 23.34 7.23 1.22
C LYS A 10 23.44 7.32 -0.29
N TYR A 11 22.56 6.63 -1.02
CA TYR A 11 22.53 6.64 -2.47
C TYR A 11 21.18 7.18 -2.97
N ASP A 12 21.23 7.87 -4.10
CA ASP A 12 20.05 8.38 -4.81
C ASP A 12 20.04 7.79 -6.22
N LEU A 13 19.73 6.49 -6.31
CA LEU A 13 19.61 5.77 -7.58
C LEU A 13 18.15 5.68 -8.02
N GLU A 14 17.94 5.74 -9.33
CA GLU A 14 16.62 5.89 -9.96
C GLU A 14 15.68 4.72 -9.64
N ASP A 15 16.14 3.48 -9.81
CA ASP A 15 15.33 2.26 -9.70
C ASP A 15 16.10 1.09 -9.08
N SER A 16 15.38 0.02 -8.74
CA SER A 16 15.97 -1.20 -8.20
C SER A 16 17.01 -1.84 -9.15
N ALA A 17 16.89 -1.63 -10.46
CA ALA A 17 17.86 -2.14 -11.43
C ALA A 17 19.21 -1.42 -11.33
N ALA A 18 19.23 -0.10 -11.16
CA ALA A 18 20.43 0.71 -10.93
C ALA A 18 21.14 0.29 -9.63
N TYR A 19 20.38 0.08 -8.55
CA TYR A 19 20.92 -0.50 -7.31
C TYR A 19 21.56 -1.88 -7.53
N LYS A 20 20.91 -2.76 -8.31
CA LYS A 20 21.43 -4.09 -8.63
C LYS A 20 22.72 -4.04 -9.47
N ILE A 21 22.81 -3.11 -10.42
CA ILE A 21 24.02 -2.87 -11.20
C ILE A 21 25.15 -2.42 -10.27
N ARG A 22 24.88 -1.42 -9.42
CA ARG A 22 25.87 -0.90 -8.49
C ARG A 22 26.35 -1.95 -7.47
N LEU A 23 25.46 -2.80 -6.97
CA LEU A 23 25.82 -3.95 -6.14
C LEU A 23 26.76 -4.91 -6.88
N SER A 24 26.50 -5.13 -8.17
CA SER A 24 27.33 -6.00 -9.00
C SER A 24 28.72 -5.41 -9.22
N GLU A 25 28.83 -4.09 -9.39
CA GLU A 25 30.12 -3.39 -9.47
C GLU A 25 30.94 -3.53 -8.19
N ILE A 26 30.33 -3.32 -7.02
CA ILE A 26 31.02 -3.48 -5.72
C ILE A 26 31.49 -4.92 -5.54
N ARG A 27 30.64 -5.90 -5.84
CA ARG A 27 31.01 -7.33 -5.77
C ARG A 27 32.13 -7.68 -6.74
N ASN A 28 32.17 -7.06 -7.91
CA ASN A 28 33.27 -7.25 -8.86
C ASN A 28 34.57 -6.64 -8.33
N LYS A 29 34.53 -5.46 -7.70
CA LYS A 29 35.69 -4.89 -7.00
C LYS A 29 36.20 -5.81 -5.89
N HIS A 30 35.30 -6.41 -5.10
CA HIS A 30 35.70 -7.41 -4.11
C HIS A 30 36.44 -8.59 -4.74
N LYS A 31 35.88 -9.17 -5.82
CA LYS A 31 36.50 -10.29 -6.55
C LYS A 31 37.88 -9.90 -7.08
N GLU A 32 38.01 -8.72 -7.66
CA GLU A 32 39.29 -8.22 -8.16
C GLU A 32 40.34 -8.10 -7.05
N MET A 33 39.97 -7.54 -5.89
CA MET A 33 40.89 -7.45 -4.75
C MET A 33 41.34 -8.83 -4.26
N VAL A 34 40.48 -9.83 -4.30
CA VAL A 34 40.84 -11.22 -3.94
C VAL A 34 41.78 -11.84 -4.98
N ILE A 35 41.49 -11.67 -6.28
CA ILE A 35 42.31 -12.20 -7.39
C ILE A 35 43.70 -11.56 -7.38
N LYS A 36 43.78 -10.24 -7.20
CA LYS A 36 45.02 -9.46 -7.14
C LYS A 36 45.77 -9.63 -5.80
N LYS A 37 45.22 -10.42 -4.86
CA LYS A 37 45.72 -10.60 -3.48
C LYS A 37 45.92 -9.28 -2.74
N ASP A 38 45.05 -8.31 -3.03
CA ASP A 38 45.06 -6.97 -2.46
C ASP A 38 44.09 -6.83 -1.28
N ALA A 39 43.19 -7.78 -1.07
CA ALA A 39 42.24 -7.79 0.05
C ALA A 39 42.91 -7.93 1.44
N ALA A 40 44.13 -8.46 1.51
CA ALA A 40 44.90 -8.61 2.74
C ALA A 40 46.40 -8.40 2.49
N SER A 41 47.10 -7.85 3.49
CA SER A 41 48.56 -7.84 3.56
C SER A 41 49.07 -9.12 4.21
N PHE A 42 50.23 -9.61 3.75
CA PHE A 42 50.90 -10.79 4.28
C PHE A 42 52.43 -10.65 4.15
N ASN A 43 53.20 -11.34 5.00
CA ASN A 43 54.66 -11.36 4.88
C ASN A 43 55.13 -12.36 3.81
N SER A 44 55.71 -11.87 2.72
CA SER A 44 56.24 -12.68 1.62
C SER A 44 57.52 -13.47 1.94
N ASN A 45 58.21 -13.12 3.02
CA ASN A 45 59.49 -13.69 3.41
C ASN A 45 59.39 -14.86 4.39
N TRP A 46 58.17 -15.28 4.74
CA TRP A 46 57.94 -16.39 5.65
C TRP A 46 58.44 -17.73 5.07
N THR A 47 59.23 -18.46 5.86
CA THR A 47 59.64 -19.85 5.64
C THR A 47 58.90 -20.82 6.55
N VAL A 48 58.52 -21.98 6.02
CA VAL A 48 58.01 -23.12 6.80
C VAL A 48 59.01 -24.26 6.63
N ASN A 49 59.47 -24.84 7.73
CA ASN A 49 60.54 -25.87 7.73
C ASN A 49 61.80 -25.45 6.94
N GLY A 50 62.16 -24.16 6.97
CA GLY A 50 63.27 -23.61 6.19
C GLY A 50 62.98 -23.38 4.70
N SER A 51 61.81 -23.78 4.19
CA SER A 51 61.41 -23.61 2.79
C SER A 51 60.55 -22.37 2.57
N LYS A 52 61.03 -21.46 1.71
CA LYS A 52 60.24 -20.31 1.21
C LYS A 52 59.06 -20.75 0.34
N ALA A 53 59.18 -21.87 -0.37
CA ALA A 53 58.10 -22.39 -1.20
C ALA A 53 56.93 -22.88 -0.34
N GLU A 54 57.22 -23.59 0.75
CA GLU A 54 56.21 -24.03 1.73
C GLU A 54 55.57 -22.84 2.45
N GLY A 55 56.36 -21.83 2.84
CA GLY A 55 55.84 -20.59 3.41
C GLY A 55 54.88 -19.85 2.49
N ARG A 56 55.21 -19.71 1.19
CA ARG A 56 54.28 -19.15 0.19
C ARG A 56 52.98 -19.95 0.07
N LYS A 57 53.06 -21.29 0.11
CA LYS A 57 51.87 -22.17 0.06
C LYS A 57 51.00 -21.97 1.30
N MET A 58 51.60 -21.92 2.49
CA MET A 58 50.90 -21.68 3.76
C MET A 58 50.22 -20.32 3.77
N ASN A 59 50.92 -19.25 3.37
CA ASN A 59 50.36 -17.91 3.24
C ASN A 59 49.14 -17.87 2.33
N ASN A 60 49.22 -18.50 1.14
CA ASN A 60 48.08 -18.55 0.22
C ASN A 60 46.86 -19.26 0.84
N ASN A 61 47.09 -20.34 1.59
CA ASN A 61 46.02 -21.08 2.26
C ASN A 61 45.37 -20.24 3.39
N LEU A 62 46.19 -19.61 4.24
CA LEU A 62 45.71 -18.77 5.33
C LEU A 62 44.98 -17.52 4.82
N LEU A 63 45.50 -16.88 3.77
CA LEU A 63 44.85 -15.75 3.10
C LEU A 63 43.47 -16.15 2.57
N LYS A 64 43.39 -17.29 1.89
CA LYS A 64 42.13 -17.82 1.36
C LYS A 64 41.14 -18.14 2.48
N LEU A 65 41.61 -18.70 3.60
CA LEU A 65 40.78 -19.00 4.76
C LEU A 65 40.26 -17.72 5.42
N ALA A 66 41.13 -16.74 5.68
CA ALA A 66 40.75 -15.47 6.31
C ALA A 66 39.71 -14.71 5.48
N ILE A 67 39.95 -14.57 4.17
CA ILE A 67 39.02 -13.90 3.24
C ILE A 67 37.68 -14.66 3.18
N ARG A 68 37.71 -15.99 3.07
CA ARG A 68 36.49 -16.80 3.01
C ARG A 68 35.66 -16.68 4.28
N SER A 69 36.30 -16.76 5.46
CA SER A 69 35.62 -16.61 6.74
C SER A 69 35.00 -15.23 6.88
N PHE A 70 35.72 -14.17 6.50
CA PHE A 70 35.21 -12.81 6.55
C PHE A 70 34.00 -12.61 5.61
N ASN A 71 34.11 -13.10 4.37
CA ASN A 71 33.04 -12.97 3.38
C ASN A 71 31.78 -13.72 3.81
N ASN A 72 31.90 -14.93 4.34
CA ASN A 72 30.74 -15.68 4.81
C ASN A 72 29.94 -14.92 5.88
N GLU A 73 30.62 -14.34 6.87
CA GLU A 73 29.96 -13.53 7.91
C GLU A 73 29.35 -12.25 7.35
N CYS A 74 30.05 -11.57 6.43
CA CYS A 74 29.53 -10.37 5.78
C CYS A 74 28.29 -10.70 4.93
N ASP A 75 28.33 -11.76 4.13
CA ASP A 75 27.21 -12.15 3.26
C ASP A 75 25.96 -12.50 4.09
N VAL A 76 26.14 -13.10 5.27
CA VAL A 76 25.05 -13.34 6.23
C VAL A 76 24.52 -12.03 6.83
N ALA A 77 25.39 -11.07 7.17
CA ALA A 77 24.97 -9.77 7.67
C ALA A 77 24.21 -8.96 6.61
N ILE A 78 24.75 -8.91 5.39
CA ILE A 78 24.21 -8.18 4.25
C ILE A 78 22.86 -8.76 3.80
N SER A 79 22.71 -10.09 3.75
CA SER A 79 21.45 -10.72 3.37
C SER A 79 20.30 -10.52 4.36
N LYS A 80 20.61 -10.19 5.62
CA LYS A 80 19.61 -10.01 6.70
C LYS A 80 19.45 -8.56 7.14
N VAL A 81 20.05 -7.62 6.40
CA VAL A 81 20.01 -6.20 6.75
C VAL A 81 18.60 -5.63 6.60
N LYS A 82 18.20 -4.86 7.61
CA LYS A 82 16.95 -4.09 7.69
C LYS A 82 17.27 -2.73 8.30
N VAL A 83 16.36 -1.77 8.09
CA VAL A 83 16.47 -0.43 8.71
C VAL A 83 16.63 -0.55 10.22
N SER A 84 15.89 -1.46 10.86
CA SER A 84 15.91 -1.65 12.31
C SER A 84 17.21 -2.25 12.87
N ASN A 85 18.05 -2.86 12.03
CA ASN A 85 19.24 -3.59 12.48
C ASN A 85 20.53 -3.16 11.76
N ILE A 86 20.50 -2.14 10.89
CA ILE A 86 21.66 -1.71 10.08
C ILE A 86 22.92 -1.49 10.92
N LYS A 87 22.80 -0.78 12.05
CA LYS A 87 23.93 -0.53 12.96
C LYS A 87 24.47 -1.82 13.56
N SER A 88 23.59 -2.74 13.95
CA SER A 88 24.00 -4.04 14.48
C SER A 88 24.69 -4.91 13.42
N MET A 89 24.28 -4.83 12.16
CA MET A 89 24.94 -5.55 11.06
C MET A 89 26.30 -4.93 10.73
N GLU A 90 26.40 -3.60 10.74
CA GLU A 90 27.67 -2.86 10.57
C GLU A 90 28.67 -3.25 11.67
N ASP A 91 28.25 -3.23 12.94
CA ASP A 91 29.07 -3.63 14.08
C ASP A 91 29.51 -5.10 13.99
N ARG A 92 28.65 -5.98 13.47
CA ARG A 92 29.00 -7.39 13.24
C ARG A 92 30.12 -7.51 12.21
N ILE A 93 30.05 -6.78 11.09
CA ILE A 93 31.11 -6.76 10.06
C ILE A 93 32.43 -6.25 10.68
N ASN A 94 32.38 -5.15 11.43
CA ASN A 94 33.55 -4.58 12.12
C ASN A 94 34.18 -5.57 13.11
N ARG A 95 33.39 -6.18 13.99
CA ARG A 95 33.88 -7.19 14.95
C ARG A 95 34.48 -8.40 14.25
N THR A 96 33.88 -8.86 13.16
CA THR A 96 34.41 -10.00 12.39
C THR A 96 35.77 -9.67 11.79
N PHE A 97 35.91 -8.47 11.23
CA PHE A 97 37.17 -7.97 10.70
C PHE A 97 38.27 -7.95 11.78
N GLU A 98 37.97 -7.41 12.95
CA GLU A 98 38.89 -7.36 14.10
C GLU A 98 39.29 -8.76 14.58
N ILE A 99 38.32 -9.67 14.74
CA ILE A 99 38.56 -11.05 15.19
C ILE A 99 39.47 -11.79 14.21
N ILE A 100 39.19 -11.70 12.90
CA ILE A 100 39.98 -12.40 11.87
C ILE A 100 41.41 -11.85 11.83
N ASN A 101 41.59 -10.54 11.95
CA ASN A 101 42.92 -9.93 12.02
C ASN A 101 43.68 -10.35 13.28
N LYS A 102 43.00 -10.40 14.43
CA LYS A 102 43.60 -10.85 15.70
C LYS A 102 44.05 -12.32 15.63
N LEU A 103 43.22 -13.20 15.08
CA LEU A 103 43.55 -14.64 14.91
C LEU A 103 44.72 -14.88 13.95
N ASN A 104 44.94 -13.97 13.00
CA ASN A 104 46.01 -14.06 12.02
C ASN A 104 47.25 -13.21 12.34
N ALA A 105 47.30 -12.57 13.51
CA ALA A 105 48.39 -11.68 13.89
C ALA A 105 49.76 -12.38 13.94
N SER A 106 49.82 -13.60 14.51
CA SER A 106 51.06 -14.42 14.54
C SER A 106 51.56 -14.80 13.15
N ASN A 107 50.62 -14.94 12.21
CA ASN A 107 50.86 -15.27 10.81
C ASN A 107 51.20 -14.03 9.97
N GLN A 108 51.19 -12.84 10.58
CA GLN A 108 51.42 -11.55 9.92
C GLN A 108 50.50 -11.34 8.70
N ILE A 109 49.26 -11.81 8.80
CA ILE A 109 48.22 -11.63 7.78
C ILE A 109 47.15 -10.68 8.35
N GLN A 110 46.81 -9.65 7.60
CA GLN A 110 45.79 -8.66 7.99
C GLN A 110 44.93 -8.27 6.79
N LEU A 111 43.61 -8.32 6.94
CA LEU A 111 42.66 -7.78 5.98
C LEU A 111 42.83 -6.26 5.89
N LYS A 112 42.75 -5.71 4.68
CA LYS A 112 42.90 -4.26 4.47
C LYS A 112 41.59 -3.53 4.80
N VAL A 113 41.71 -2.32 5.35
CA VAL A 113 40.57 -1.43 5.65
C VAL A 113 39.78 -1.09 4.38
N ASN A 114 40.44 -0.93 3.23
CA ASN A 114 39.73 -0.71 1.96
C ASN A 114 38.76 -1.86 1.62
N TYR A 115 39.10 -3.10 1.97
CA TYR A 115 38.22 -4.24 1.76
C TYR A 115 37.01 -4.23 2.71
N LEU A 116 37.24 -3.84 3.98
CA LEU A 116 36.18 -3.59 4.96
C LEU A 116 35.21 -2.50 4.48
N ASN A 117 35.74 -1.37 3.99
CA ASN A 117 34.93 -0.25 3.51
C ASN A 117 34.03 -0.66 2.34
N LEU A 118 34.54 -1.44 1.36
CA LEU A 118 33.71 -1.96 0.29
C LEU A 118 32.60 -2.90 0.80
N LYS A 119 32.81 -3.62 1.90
CA LYS A 119 31.77 -4.46 2.52
C LYS A 119 30.71 -3.62 3.25
N HIS A 120 31.11 -2.48 3.84
CA HIS A 120 30.15 -1.49 4.34
C HIS A 120 29.34 -0.86 3.22
N GLU A 121 29.98 -0.46 2.11
CA GLU A 121 29.25 0.03 0.93
C GLU A 121 28.24 -1.01 0.42
N GLU A 122 28.62 -2.28 0.34
CA GLU A 122 27.71 -3.37 -0.03
C GLU A 122 26.53 -3.49 0.95
N LEU A 123 26.77 -3.36 2.26
CA LEU A 123 25.74 -3.44 3.30
C LEU A 123 24.68 -2.35 3.14
N TYR A 124 25.11 -1.09 3.02
CA TYR A 124 24.18 0.04 2.88
C TYR A 124 23.42 -0.02 1.54
N LEU A 125 24.12 -0.37 0.46
CA LEU A 125 23.49 -0.48 -0.85
C LEU A 125 22.48 -1.63 -0.91
N ALA A 126 22.73 -2.74 -0.20
CA ALA A 126 21.79 -3.84 -0.09
C ALA A 126 20.52 -3.45 0.71
N LEU A 127 20.67 -2.64 1.76
CA LEU A 127 19.53 -2.10 2.50
C LEU A 127 18.64 -1.23 1.59
N GLU A 128 19.25 -0.25 0.91
CA GLU A 128 18.52 0.67 0.05
C GLU A 128 17.89 -0.03 -1.17
N TYR A 129 18.59 -1.01 -1.75
CA TYR A 129 18.02 -1.89 -2.78
C TYR A 129 16.75 -2.59 -2.30
N ASN A 130 16.78 -3.18 -1.10
CA ASN A 130 15.61 -3.87 -0.54
C ASN A 130 14.45 -2.90 -0.29
N GLN A 131 14.73 -1.70 0.24
CA GLN A 131 13.71 -0.66 0.43
C GLN A 131 13.09 -0.23 -0.90
N LYS A 132 13.91 -0.03 -1.93
CA LYS A 132 13.44 0.36 -3.27
C LYS A 132 12.58 -0.74 -3.90
N LEU A 133 12.99 -2.00 -3.76
CA LEU A 133 12.23 -3.15 -4.24
C LEU A 133 10.87 -3.28 -3.53
N GLU A 134 10.83 -3.07 -2.22
CA GLU A 134 9.58 -3.07 -1.45
C GLU A 134 8.65 -1.93 -1.90
N LYS A 135 9.19 -0.72 -2.10
CA LYS A 135 8.45 0.43 -2.62
C LYS A 135 7.85 0.16 -4.01
N GLU A 136 8.66 -0.31 -4.96
CA GLU A 136 8.19 -0.65 -6.31
C GLU A 136 7.12 -1.74 -6.30
N LYS A 137 7.26 -2.75 -5.43
CA LYS A 137 6.28 -3.83 -5.26
C LYS A 137 4.96 -3.30 -4.70
N GLU A 138 5.02 -2.37 -3.73
CA GLU A 138 3.83 -1.72 -3.18
C GLU A 138 3.14 -0.85 -4.25
N GLU A 139 3.89 -0.03 -4.98
CA GLU A 139 3.36 0.79 -6.09
C GLU A 139 2.66 -0.07 -7.15
N GLN A 140 3.26 -1.20 -7.55
CA GLN A 140 2.64 -2.13 -8.48
C GLN A 140 1.37 -2.77 -7.92
N ARG A 141 1.33 -3.09 -6.63
CA ARG A 141 0.14 -3.66 -5.99
C ARG A 141 -1.01 -2.66 -6.02
N GLU A 142 -0.73 -1.40 -5.68
CA GLU A 142 -1.73 -0.33 -5.68
C GLU A 142 -2.26 -0.04 -7.10
N ILE A 143 -1.39 0.01 -8.11
CA ILE A 143 -1.81 0.16 -9.53
C ILE A 143 -2.74 -0.99 -9.93
N ARG A 144 -2.42 -2.24 -9.55
CA ARG A 144 -3.29 -3.39 -9.84
C ARG A 144 -4.63 -3.32 -9.12
N GLU A 145 -4.65 -2.82 -7.88
CA GLU A 145 -5.88 -2.63 -7.12
C GLU A 145 -6.76 -1.54 -7.75
N GLN A 146 -6.17 -0.42 -8.18
CA GLN A 146 -6.84 0.63 -8.93
C GLN A 146 -7.44 0.10 -10.23
N ILE A 147 -6.65 -0.60 -11.07
CA ILE A 147 -7.14 -1.19 -12.34
C ILE A 147 -8.33 -2.12 -12.09
N LYS A 148 -8.25 -2.99 -11.08
CA LYS A 148 -9.37 -3.89 -10.72
C LYS A 148 -10.62 -3.12 -10.30
N GLU A 149 -10.45 -2.03 -9.56
CA GLU A 149 -11.56 -1.17 -9.17
C GLU A 149 -12.19 -0.47 -10.38
N GLU A 150 -11.39 0.03 -11.32
CA GLU A 150 -11.90 0.62 -12.56
C GLU A 150 -12.66 -0.40 -13.40
N GLU A 151 -12.12 -1.63 -13.52
CA GLU A 151 -12.79 -2.71 -14.25
C GLU A 151 -14.13 -3.10 -13.62
N LYS A 152 -14.22 -3.14 -12.29
CA LYS A 152 -15.48 -3.40 -11.59
C LYS A 152 -16.49 -2.30 -11.86
N ALA A 153 -16.09 -1.03 -11.73
CA ALA A 153 -16.97 0.11 -12.02
C ALA A 153 -17.49 0.07 -13.47
N ARG A 154 -16.62 -0.21 -14.45
CA ARG A 154 -17.02 -0.37 -15.86
C ARG A 154 -18.01 -1.52 -16.06
N ARG A 155 -17.81 -2.66 -15.39
CA ARG A 155 -18.73 -3.81 -15.46
C ARG A 155 -20.08 -3.51 -14.82
N GLU A 156 -20.11 -2.78 -13.71
CA GLU A 156 -21.35 -2.34 -13.05
C GLU A 156 -22.15 -1.40 -13.98
N ILE A 157 -21.49 -0.42 -14.60
CA ILE A 157 -22.10 0.50 -15.57
C ILE A 157 -22.66 -0.29 -16.78
N ALA A 158 -21.89 -1.24 -17.33
CA ALA A 158 -22.34 -2.04 -18.46
C ALA A 158 -23.56 -2.90 -18.12
N LYS A 159 -23.59 -3.51 -16.93
CA LYS A 159 -24.75 -4.30 -16.46
C LYS A 159 -25.99 -3.44 -16.26
N LEU A 160 -25.83 -2.25 -15.66
CA LEU A 160 -26.95 -1.34 -15.45
C LEU A 160 -27.52 -0.86 -16.80
N LYS A 161 -26.64 -0.53 -17.76
CA LYS A 161 -27.04 -0.16 -19.13
C LYS A 161 -27.84 -1.27 -19.81
N GLU A 162 -27.38 -2.51 -19.73
CA GLU A 162 -28.10 -3.65 -20.30
C GLU A 162 -29.48 -3.86 -19.63
N ALA A 163 -29.57 -3.64 -18.32
CA ALA A 163 -30.85 -3.72 -17.60
C ALA A 163 -31.83 -2.63 -18.04
N ILE A 164 -31.37 -1.37 -18.11
CA ILE A 164 -32.15 -0.22 -18.57
C ILE A 164 -32.62 -0.43 -20.02
N GLU A 165 -31.77 -0.91 -20.92
CA GLU A 165 -32.15 -1.19 -22.31
C GLU A 165 -33.20 -2.30 -22.44
N LYS A 166 -33.18 -3.30 -21.55
CA LYS A 166 -34.22 -4.34 -21.51
C LYS A 166 -35.54 -3.79 -20.99
N GLU A 167 -35.50 -2.95 -19.98
CA GLU A 167 -36.68 -2.32 -19.39
C GLU A 167 -37.35 -1.32 -20.36
N GLU A 168 -36.54 -0.49 -21.04
CA GLU A 168 -37.00 0.40 -22.12
C GLU A 168 -37.71 -0.39 -23.22
N LYS A 169 -37.11 -1.48 -23.71
CA LYS A 169 -37.74 -2.36 -24.71
C LYS A 169 -39.03 -2.98 -24.20
N HIS A 170 -39.08 -3.38 -22.93
CA HIS A 170 -40.27 -3.97 -22.33
C HIS A 170 -41.43 -2.97 -22.29
N PHE A 171 -41.17 -1.74 -21.86
CA PHE A 171 -42.18 -0.68 -21.81
C PHE A 171 -42.66 -0.26 -23.20
N ILE A 172 -41.75 -0.13 -24.19
CA ILE A 172 -42.12 0.16 -25.57
C ILE A 172 -43.05 -0.94 -26.13
N GLN A 173 -42.69 -2.22 -25.96
CA GLN A 173 -43.53 -3.34 -26.41
C GLN A 173 -44.89 -3.40 -25.69
N ALA A 174 -44.94 -3.03 -24.41
CA ALA A 174 -46.18 -2.96 -23.65
C ALA A 174 -47.08 -1.83 -24.15
N LEU A 175 -46.51 -0.66 -24.49
CA LEU A 175 -47.20 0.46 -25.09
C LEU A 175 -47.78 0.09 -26.47
N GLU A 176 -46.98 -0.50 -27.37
CA GLU A 176 -47.45 -0.96 -28.69
C GLU A 176 -48.65 -1.93 -28.59
N LYS A 177 -48.63 -2.84 -27.60
CA LYS A 177 -49.74 -3.78 -27.35
C LYS A 177 -50.99 -3.08 -26.83
N LEU A 178 -50.86 -2.07 -25.98
CA LEU A 178 -52.00 -1.32 -25.47
C LEU A 178 -52.58 -0.38 -26.53
N GLU A 179 -51.73 0.22 -27.38
CA GLU A 179 -52.16 1.02 -28.53
C GLU A 179 -52.95 0.18 -29.54
N SER A 180 -52.50 -1.03 -29.86
CA SER A 180 -53.26 -1.94 -30.75
C SER A 180 -54.57 -2.45 -30.11
N GLN A 181 -54.64 -2.59 -28.79
CA GLN A 181 -55.90 -2.91 -28.09
C GLN A 181 -56.89 -1.74 -28.11
N LYS A 182 -56.40 -0.49 -28.14
CA LYS A 182 -57.23 0.72 -28.22
C LYS A 182 -58.07 0.75 -29.50
N GLU A 183 -57.58 0.20 -30.60
CA GLU A 183 -58.28 0.18 -31.90
C GLU A 183 -59.56 -0.68 -31.90
N ASN A 184 -59.67 -1.65 -30.99
CA ASN A 184 -60.79 -2.60 -30.93
C ASN A 184 -61.61 -2.52 -29.61
N ALA A 185 -61.37 -1.51 -28.77
CA ALA A 185 -61.92 -1.40 -27.42
C ALA A 185 -63.29 -0.69 -27.36
N THR A 186 -64.13 -1.09 -26.40
CA THR A 186 -65.38 -0.36 -26.06
C THR A 186 -65.09 0.91 -25.25
N GLN A 187 -66.07 1.82 -25.14
CA GLN A 187 -65.90 3.14 -24.52
C GLN A 187 -65.40 3.11 -23.05
N GLU A 188 -65.83 2.12 -22.27
CA GLU A 188 -65.35 1.91 -20.88
C GLU A 188 -63.92 1.34 -20.85
N GLN A 189 -63.60 0.40 -21.75
CA GLN A 189 -62.25 -0.18 -21.88
C GLN A 189 -61.22 0.85 -22.38
N LEU A 190 -61.66 1.80 -23.21
CA LEU A 190 -60.84 2.90 -23.72
C LEU A 190 -60.28 3.75 -22.58
N SER A 191 -61.11 4.09 -21.59
CA SER A 191 -60.67 4.88 -20.43
C SER A 191 -59.63 4.14 -19.59
N GLU A 192 -59.76 2.83 -19.38
CA GLU A 192 -58.78 2.04 -18.63
C GLU A 192 -57.45 1.85 -19.38
N ILE A 193 -57.52 1.69 -20.71
CA ILE A 193 -56.33 1.56 -21.56
C ILE A 193 -55.56 2.88 -21.59
N GLU A 194 -56.24 4.01 -21.69
CA GLU A 194 -55.58 5.34 -21.68
C GLU A 194 -54.86 5.63 -20.36
N LEU A 195 -55.45 5.25 -19.22
CA LEU A 195 -54.78 5.35 -17.92
C LEU A 195 -53.50 4.51 -17.86
N LYS A 196 -53.54 3.26 -18.33
CA LYS A 196 -52.37 2.37 -18.37
C LYS A 196 -51.27 2.88 -19.31
N ILE A 197 -51.65 3.45 -20.46
CA ILE A 197 -50.70 4.09 -21.38
C ILE A 197 -50.03 5.29 -20.71
N ALA A 198 -50.78 6.13 -20.00
CA ALA A 198 -50.23 7.27 -19.27
C ALA A 198 -49.23 6.82 -18.18
N GLU A 199 -49.57 5.80 -17.38
CA GLU A 199 -48.66 5.22 -16.39
C GLU A 199 -47.38 4.65 -17.01
N LEU A 200 -47.48 3.94 -18.13
CA LEU A 200 -46.32 3.38 -18.82
C LEU A 200 -45.45 4.46 -19.47
N ASN A 201 -46.03 5.52 -20.01
CA ASN A 201 -45.29 6.67 -20.51
C ASN A 201 -44.51 7.37 -19.40
N GLN A 202 -45.11 7.52 -18.20
CA GLN A 202 -44.41 8.07 -17.05
C GLN A 202 -43.21 7.20 -16.64
N LYS A 203 -43.39 5.87 -16.58
CA LYS A 203 -42.30 4.92 -16.31
C LYS A 203 -41.21 4.96 -17.39
N LEU A 204 -41.60 5.09 -18.66
CA LEU A 204 -40.64 5.21 -19.76
C LEU A 204 -39.82 6.51 -19.66
N GLU A 205 -40.43 7.61 -19.24
CA GLU A 205 -39.72 8.86 -18.99
C GLU A 205 -38.71 8.72 -17.83
N GLU A 206 -39.08 8.02 -16.76
CA GLU A 206 -38.15 7.69 -15.65
C GLU A 206 -36.97 6.85 -16.14
N VAL A 207 -37.22 5.81 -16.93
CA VAL A 207 -36.17 4.97 -17.55
C VAL A 207 -35.25 5.80 -18.47
N ASN A 208 -35.81 6.72 -19.24
CA ASN A 208 -35.03 7.61 -20.11
C ASN A 208 -34.13 8.55 -19.30
N LYS A 209 -34.60 9.10 -18.18
CA LYS A 209 -33.77 9.90 -17.26
C LYS A 209 -32.63 9.07 -16.68
N GLN A 210 -32.92 7.85 -16.23
CA GLN A 210 -31.88 6.94 -15.73
C GLN A 210 -30.85 6.59 -16.81
N LYS A 211 -31.30 6.38 -18.05
CA LYS A 211 -30.42 6.13 -19.20
C LYS A 211 -29.48 7.32 -19.47
N GLU A 212 -30.01 8.54 -19.43
CA GLU A 212 -29.22 9.75 -19.60
C GLU A 212 -28.18 9.91 -18.48
N ASP A 213 -28.55 9.65 -17.23
CA ASP A 213 -27.63 9.67 -16.08
C ASP A 213 -26.49 8.65 -16.22
N VAL A 214 -26.80 7.43 -16.65
CA VAL A 214 -25.79 6.39 -16.90
C VAL A 214 -24.86 6.79 -18.05
N LEU A 215 -25.38 7.38 -19.13
CA LEU A 215 -24.57 7.88 -20.24
C LEU A 215 -23.67 9.05 -19.81
N ASN A 216 -24.17 9.94 -18.95
CA ASN A 216 -23.41 11.05 -18.40
C ASN A 216 -22.27 10.53 -17.52
N ARG A 217 -22.50 9.50 -16.70
CA ARG A 217 -21.46 8.83 -15.91
C ARG A 217 -20.45 8.07 -16.79
N GLU A 218 -20.89 7.47 -17.89
CA GLU A 218 -20.00 6.78 -18.84
C GLU A 218 -19.08 7.78 -19.56
N ARG A 219 -19.61 8.95 -19.95
CA ARG A 219 -18.85 10.02 -20.60
C ARG A 219 -17.92 10.74 -19.62
N ASN A 220 -18.40 11.05 -18.41
CA ASN A 220 -17.61 11.74 -17.41
C ASN A 220 -16.84 10.75 -16.54
N THR A 221 -15.64 10.38 -17.01
CA THR A 221 -14.75 9.47 -16.29
C THR A 221 -14.19 10.01 -14.97
N ARG A 222 -14.37 11.31 -14.69
CA ARG A 222 -13.96 11.99 -13.46
C ARG A 222 -15.09 12.05 -12.41
N ALA A 223 -16.33 11.79 -12.81
CA ALA A 223 -17.45 11.73 -11.88
C ALA A 223 -17.33 10.53 -10.94
N GLY A 224 -17.64 10.76 -9.66
CA GLY A 224 -17.56 9.72 -8.65
C GLY A 224 -17.96 10.20 -7.26
N TYR A 225 -17.72 9.35 -6.28
CA TYR A 225 -17.97 9.63 -4.88
C TYR A 225 -16.65 9.75 -4.12
N VAL A 226 -16.46 10.85 -3.39
CA VAL A 226 -15.43 10.97 -2.36
C VAL A 226 -16.06 10.50 -1.05
N TYR A 227 -15.45 9.50 -0.41
CA TYR A 227 -15.90 8.96 0.86
C TYR A 227 -14.97 9.37 2.00
N VAL A 228 -15.58 9.60 3.16
CA VAL A 228 -14.87 9.84 4.43
C VAL A 228 -15.29 8.73 5.38
N ILE A 229 -14.33 7.90 5.79
CA ILE A 229 -14.59 6.72 6.62
C ILE A 229 -13.62 6.65 7.80
N SER A 230 -14.07 6.12 8.93
CA SER A 230 -13.23 5.94 10.12
C SER A 230 -13.29 4.50 10.61
N ASN A 231 -12.29 4.10 11.40
CA ASN A 231 -12.28 2.83 12.09
C ASN A 231 -11.59 3.01 13.44
N ILE A 232 -12.39 3.41 14.42
CA ILE A 232 -11.91 3.76 15.77
C ILE A 232 -11.19 2.57 16.40
N GLY A 233 -11.70 1.35 16.22
CA GLY A 233 -11.11 0.17 16.83
C GLY A 233 -9.73 -0.22 16.29
N SER A 234 -9.41 0.18 15.05
CA SER A 234 -8.12 -0.16 14.41
C SER A 234 -7.12 0.99 14.43
N PHE A 235 -7.59 2.23 14.25
CA PHE A 235 -6.73 3.40 14.08
C PHE A 235 -6.85 4.46 15.18
N GLY A 236 -7.86 4.36 16.05
CA GLY A 236 -8.14 5.34 17.09
C GLY A 236 -9.12 6.43 16.67
N GLU A 237 -9.38 7.34 17.60
CA GLU A 237 -10.25 8.51 17.41
C GLU A 237 -9.58 9.57 16.52
N ASP A 238 -10.41 10.38 15.86
CA ASP A 238 -9.99 11.44 14.93
C ASP A 238 -9.09 10.97 13.79
N VAL A 239 -9.22 9.71 13.39
CA VAL A 239 -8.53 9.16 12.23
C VAL A 239 -9.52 8.81 11.14
N TYR A 240 -9.36 9.49 10.00
CA TYR A 240 -10.22 9.34 8.85
C TYR A 240 -9.42 8.93 7.62
N LYS A 241 -9.98 8.00 6.85
CA LYS A 241 -9.56 7.73 5.47
C LYS A 241 -10.43 8.54 4.53
N ILE A 242 -9.76 9.26 3.63
CA ILE A 242 -10.39 10.03 2.56
C ILE A 242 -9.95 9.43 1.24
N GLY A 243 -10.88 8.94 0.44
CA GLY A 243 -10.58 8.41 -0.89
C GLY A 243 -11.77 8.56 -1.83
N MET A 244 -11.58 8.24 -3.10
CA MET A 244 -12.66 8.25 -4.09
C MET A 244 -13.02 6.87 -4.63
N THR A 245 -14.22 6.76 -5.19
CA THR A 245 -14.69 5.60 -5.94
C THR A 245 -15.57 6.05 -7.11
N ARG A 246 -15.50 5.31 -8.21
CA ARG A 246 -16.35 5.51 -9.40
C ARG A 246 -17.44 4.44 -9.52
N ARG A 247 -17.61 3.61 -8.48
CA ARG A 247 -18.66 2.60 -8.45
C ARG A 247 -20.03 3.26 -8.41
N LEU A 248 -21.00 2.53 -8.95
CA LEU A 248 -22.41 2.94 -8.85
C LEU A 248 -22.87 2.86 -7.39
N GLU A 249 -22.43 1.81 -6.68
CA GLU A 249 -22.69 1.57 -5.27
C GLU A 249 -21.42 1.85 -4.44
N PRO A 250 -21.23 3.08 -3.91
CA PRO A 250 -20.01 3.44 -3.19
C PRO A 250 -19.87 2.71 -1.84
N LEU A 251 -20.99 2.27 -1.24
CA LEU A 251 -20.99 1.53 0.02
C LEU A 251 -20.32 0.14 -0.11
N ASP A 252 -20.43 -0.50 -1.27
CA ASP A 252 -19.79 -1.80 -1.51
C ASP A 252 -18.26 -1.68 -1.53
N ARG A 253 -17.73 -0.55 -2.01
CA ARG A 253 -16.30 -0.27 -1.92
C ARG A 253 -15.83 -0.17 -0.47
N VAL A 254 -16.57 0.52 0.38
CA VAL A 254 -16.24 0.65 1.81
C VAL A 254 -16.26 -0.71 2.52
N LYS A 255 -17.26 -1.56 2.22
CA LYS A 255 -17.33 -2.92 2.75
C LYS A 255 -16.15 -3.80 2.30
N GLU A 256 -15.74 -3.68 1.04
CA GLU A 256 -14.55 -4.39 0.53
C GLU A 256 -13.25 -3.93 1.22
N LEU A 257 -13.13 -2.63 1.53
CA LEU A 257 -11.99 -2.08 2.26
C LEU A 257 -11.93 -2.59 3.71
N GLY A 258 -13.08 -2.72 4.37
CA GLY A 258 -13.18 -3.22 5.74
C GLY A 258 -12.92 -4.72 5.87
N SER A 259 -13.46 -5.54 4.96
CA SER A 259 -13.45 -6.99 5.10
C SER A 259 -12.08 -7.65 4.94
N ALA A 260 -11.14 -7.01 4.22
CA ALA A 260 -9.89 -7.66 3.82
C ALA A 260 -8.70 -7.35 4.72
N SER A 261 -8.75 -6.31 5.58
CA SER A 261 -7.51 -5.72 6.12
C SER A 261 -7.58 -5.18 7.54
N VAL A 262 -8.74 -5.14 8.17
CA VAL A 262 -8.92 -4.56 9.51
C VAL A 262 -9.85 -5.42 10.38
N PRO A 263 -9.67 -5.45 11.71
CA PRO A 263 -10.47 -6.27 12.61
C PRO A 263 -11.92 -5.79 12.79
N PHE A 264 -12.20 -4.51 12.50
CA PHE A 264 -13.53 -3.91 12.60
C PHE A 264 -13.92 -3.29 11.26
N LEU A 265 -15.21 -3.21 10.95
CA LEU A 265 -15.68 -2.51 9.75
C LEU A 265 -15.49 -1.00 9.86
N PHE A 266 -15.49 -0.33 8.71
CA PHE A 266 -15.44 1.13 8.65
C PHE A 266 -16.81 1.76 8.89
N ASP A 267 -16.84 2.81 9.70
CA ASP A 267 -17.98 3.71 9.82
C ASP A 267 -17.92 4.74 8.68
N VAL A 268 -19.06 5.00 8.03
CA VAL A 268 -19.17 5.98 6.94
C VAL A 268 -19.66 7.30 7.51
N HIS A 269 -18.85 8.35 7.35
CA HIS A 269 -19.18 9.70 7.79
C HIS A 269 -19.74 10.57 6.67
N ALA A 270 -19.22 10.44 5.46
CA ALA A 270 -19.72 11.19 4.31
C ALA A 270 -19.55 10.42 3.00
N MET A 271 -20.49 10.66 2.07
CA MET A 271 -20.49 10.17 0.70
C MET A 271 -20.80 11.34 -0.23
N ILE A 272 -19.76 11.92 -0.82
CA ILE A 272 -19.84 13.19 -1.55
C ILE A 272 -19.79 12.90 -3.04
N PHE A 273 -20.93 13.05 -3.72
CA PHE A 273 -20.94 12.97 -5.18
C PHE A 273 -20.32 14.23 -5.77
N SER A 274 -19.32 14.07 -6.64
CA SER A 274 -18.68 15.16 -7.40
C SER A 274 -18.58 14.78 -8.87
N GLU A 275 -18.81 15.75 -9.76
CA GLU A 275 -18.54 15.61 -11.20
C GLU A 275 -17.04 15.51 -11.50
N ASP A 276 -16.20 15.98 -10.57
CA ASP A 276 -14.75 15.81 -10.58
C ASP A 276 -14.26 15.36 -9.18
N ALA A 277 -14.47 14.08 -8.89
CA ALA A 277 -14.04 13.47 -7.64
C ALA A 277 -12.51 13.53 -7.42
N PRO A 278 -11.65 13.29 -8.44
CA PRO A 278 -10.20 13.42 -8.27
C PRO A 278 -9.75 14.81 -7.81
N THR A 279 -10.36 15.88 -8.31
CA THR A 279 -9.96 17.25 -7.92
C THR A 279 -10.32 17.54 -6.46
N LEU A 280 -11.51 17.11 -6.02
CA LEU A 280 -11.94 17.27 -4.62
C LEU A 280 -11.05 16.45 -3.67
N GLU A 281 -10.78 15.18 -4.00
CA GLU A 281 -9.90 14.31 -3.23
C GLU A 281 -8.49 14.91 -3.10
N ASN A 282 -7.88 15.33 -4.21
CA ASN A 282 -6.54 15.92 -4.20
C ASN A 282 -6.48 17.20 -3.35
N THR A 283 -7.55 17.99 -3.34
CA THR A 283 -7.65 19.20 -2.52
C THR A 283 -7.65 18.85 -1.03
N LEU A 284 -8.43 17.84 -0.63
CA LEU A 284 -8.44 17.35 0.75
C LEU A 284 -7.06 16.78 1.16
N HIS A 285 -6.46 15.95 0.31
CA HIS A 285 -5.14 15.35 0.56
C HIS A 285 -4.03 16.39 0.70
N ARG A 286 -4.06 17.46 -0.10
CA ARG A 286 -3.11 18.58 0.01
C ARG A 286 -3.32 19.40 1.27
N THR A 287 -4.59 19.66 1.60
CA THR A 287 -4.95 20.47 2.78
C THR A 287 -4.54 19.79 4.08
N PHE A 288 -4.64 18.45 4.14
CA PHE A 288 -4.30 17.65 5.32
C PHE A 288 -2.95 16.94 5.22
N ASN A 289 -2.06 17.41 4.35
CA ASN A 289 -0.80 16.70 4.08
C ASN A 289 0.11 16.60 5.33
N ASP A 290 0.10 17.63 6.17
CA ASP A 290 0.81 17.70 7.44
C ASP A 290 0.19 16.82 8.54
N LYS A 291 -1.07 16.42 8.37
CA LYS A 291 -1.84 15.58 9.31
C LYS A 291 -1.93 14.12 8.89
N ARG A 292 -1.14 13.68 7.90
CA ARG A 292 -1.08 12.27 7.48
C ARG A 292 -0.56 11.37 8.60
N LEU A 293 -1.19 10.21 8.77
CA LEU A 293 -0.68 9.18 9.68
C LEU A 293 0.60 8.50 9.17
N ASN A 294 0.73 8.36 7.85
CA ASN A 294 1.90 7.75 7.22
C ASN A 294 2.62 8.78 6.34
N LEU A 295 3.74 9.31 6.84
CA LEU A 295 4.60 10.26 6.13
C LEU A 295 5.58 9.60 5.16
N ILE A 296 5.71 8.26 5.22
CA ILE A 296 6.63 7.51 4.36
C ILE A 296 5.91 7.06 3.08
N ASN A 297 4.66 6.59 3.22
CA ASN A 297 3.81 6.22 2.10
C ASN A 297 2.58 7.12 2.03
N GLU A 298 2.69 8.17 1.21
CA GLU A 298 1.62 9.16 0.98
C GLU A 298 0.39 8.59 0.25
N ARG A 299 0.49 7.42 -0.39
CA ARG A 299 -0.67 6.71 -0.97
C ARG A 299 -1.56 6.08 0.11
N LYS A 300 -1.10 5.99 1.36
CA LYS A 300 -1.96 5.64 2.49
C LYS A 300 -2.68 6.89 3.00
N GLU A 301 -3.89 7.08 2.50
CA GLU A 301 -4.71 8.30 2.69
C GLU A 301 -5.45 8.32 4.04
N PHE A 302 -4.73 8.08 5.13
CA PHE A 302 -5.25 8.22 6.49
C PHE A 302 -4.73 9.49 7.13
N PHE A 303 -5.63 10.27 7.73
CA PHE A 303 -5.36 11.59 8.27
C PHE A 303 -5.85 11.67 9.71
N LYS A 304 -5.06 12.30 10.58
CA LYS A 304 -5.45 12.62 11.95
C LYS A 304 -6.05 14.03 12.00
N VAL A 305 -7.36 14.11 11.83
CA VAL A 305 -8.12 15.35 11.63
C VAL A 305 -9.48 15.21 12.32
N SER A 306 -10.07 16.34 12.71
CA SER A 306 -11.45 16.35 13.18
C SER A 306 -12.42 16.28 12.00
N LEU A 307 -13.64 15.76 12.22
CA LEU A 307 -14.64 15.68 11.15
C LEU A 307 -15.12 17.08 10.74
N GLU A 308 -15.17 18.02 11.70
CA GLU A 308 -15.52 19.42 11.48
C GLU A 308 -14.54 20.08 10.50
N GLU A 309 -13.25 19.83 10.64
CA GLU A 309 -12.24 20.33 9.69
C GLU A 309 -12.44 19.77 8.28
N ILE A 310 -12.82 18.49 8.16
CA ILE A 310 -13.11 17.89 6.85
C ILE A 310 -14.35 18.56 6.24
N GLN A 311 -15.41 18.72 7.03
CA GLN A 311 -16.66 19.36 6.60
C GLN A 311 -16.40 20.79 6.10
N ASP A 312 -15.67 21.60 6.85
CA ASP A 312 -15.30 22.97 6.49
C ASP A 312 -14.59 23.06 5.13
N VAL A 313 -13.65 22.14 4.88
CA VAL A 313 -12.90 22.13 3.61
C VAL A 313 -13.79 21.69 2.46
N VAL A 314 -14.67 20.73 2.69
CA VAL A 314 -15.61 20.25 1.68
C VAL A 314 -16.62 21.35 1.31
N GLU A 315 -17.23 22.01 2.28
CA GLU A 315 -18.21 23.09 2.05
C GLU A 315 -17.62 24.29 1.29
N ARG A 316 -16.34 24.60 1.50
CA ARG A 316 -15.65 25.67 0.76
C ARG A 316 -15.35 25.32 -0.69
N ASN A 317 -15.27 24.03 -1.02
CA ASN A 317 -14.86 23.54 -2.34
C ASN A 317 -15.98 22.84 -3.11
N HIS A 318 -17.18 22.72 -2.52
CA HIS A 318 -18.29 22.01 -3.11
C HIS A 318 -19.62 22.74 -2.85
N ASP A 319 -20.32 23.11 -3.93
CA ASP A 319 -21.50 23.98 -3.86
C ASP A 319 -22.77 23.31 -3.27
N LYS A 320 -22.77 21.99 -3.08
CA LYS A 320 -23.93 21.26 -2.54
C LYS A 320 -23.76 20.96 -1.05
N THR A 321 -24.82 21.21 -0.29
CA THR A 321 -24.94 20.78 1.12
C THR A 321 -24.79 19.27 1.21
N ILE A 322 -23.86 18.80 2.04
CA ILE A 322 -23.56 17.38 2.23
C ILE A 322 -23.97 16.98 3.64
N GLU A 323 -24.64 15.84 3.75
CA GLU A 323 -25.00 15.26 5.03
C GLU A 323 -23.81 14.51 5.62
N PHE A 324 -23.22 15.06 6.68
CA PHE A 324 -22.18 14.40 7.46
C PHE A 324 -22.80 13.65 8.65
N LYS A 325 -22.50 12.36 8.75
CA LYS A 325 -22.78 11.58 9.95
C LYS A 325 -21.67 11.81 10.96
N THR A 326 -21.96 12.63 11.97
CA THR A 326 -21.01 12.98 13.03
C THR A 326 -20.69 11.79 13.94
N THR A 327 -21.65 10.90 14.16
CA THR A 327 -21.50 9.78 15.10
C THR A 327 -20.96 8.53 14.40
N ALA A 328 -19.76 8.07 14.80
CA ALA A 328 -19.30 6.72 14.52
C ALA A 328 -20.05 5.72 15.42
N LEU A 329 -20.66 4.69 14.82
CA LEU A 329 -21.39 3.67 15.57
C LEU A 329 -20.42 2.69 16.24
N ALA A 330 -19.42 2.23 15.48
CA ALA A 330 -18.36 1.32 15.94
C ALA A 330 -18.89 0.18 16.84
N GLU A 331 -20.00 -0.46 16.44
CA GLU A 331 -20.77 -1.37 17.29
C GLU A 331 -19.92 -2.53 17.82
N ASP A 332 -19.26 -3.27 16.92
CA ASP A 332 -18.40 -4.40 17.27
C ASP A 332 -17.25 -4.01 18.22
N TYR A 333 -16.66 -2.83 18.01
CA TYR A 333 -15.57 -2.33 18.86
C TYR A 333 -16.07 -1.99 20.27
N ARG A 334 -17.21 -1.29 20.37
CA ARG A 334 -17.83 -0.94 21.67
C ARG A 334 -18.28 -2.20 22.42
N GLN A 335 -18.84 -3.18 21.72
CA GLN A 335 -19.17 -4.49 22.29
C GLN A 335 -17.91 -5.21 22.78
N THR A 336 -16.82 -5.18 22.01
CA THR A 336 -15.54 -5.78 22.40
C THR A 336 -14.97 -5.15 23.68
N ILE A 337 -15.03 -3.81 23.82
CA ILE A 337 -14.61 -3.12 25.05
C ILE A 337 -15.49 -3.57 26.23
N ALA A 338 -16.81 -3.58 26.07
CA ALA A 338 -17.73 -4.00 27.12
C ALA A 338 -17.44 -5.43 27.58
N HIS A 339 -17.21 -6.34 26.63
CA HIS A 339 -16.89 -7.73 26.93
C HIS A 339 -15.52 -7.89 27.61
N ARG A 340 -14.51 -7.08 27.23
CA ARG A 340 -13.21 -7.07 27.92
C ARG A 340 -13.34 -6.61 29.37
N LYS A 341 -14.13 -5.58 29.61
CA LYS A 341 -14.37 -5.05 30.95
C LYS A 341 -15.03 -6.10 31.86
N GLN A 342 -16.04 -6.80 31.34
CA GLN A 342 -16.66 -7.93 32.07
C GLN A 342 -15.64 -9.04 32.39
N LEU A 343 -14.81 -9.44 31.41
CA LEU A 343 -13.78 -10.45 31.64
C LEU A 343 -12.74 -10.02 32.69
N GLU A 344 -12.39 -8.74 32.75
CA GLU A 344 -11.48 -8.21 33.77
C GLU A 344 -12.14 -8.19 35.16
N GLU A 345 -13.42 -7.85 35.24
CA GLU A 345 -14.20 -7.90 36.49
C GLU A 345 -14.31 -9.34 37.01
N THR A 346 -14.66 -10.31 36.16
CA THR A 346 -14.71 -11.74 36.54
C THR A 346 -13.35 -12.29 36.96
N LYS A 347 -12.26 -11.88 36.29
CA LYS A 347 -10.90 -12.27 36.70
C LYS A 347 -10.50 -11.69 38.05
N LYS A 348 -10.91 -10.45 38.37
CA LYS A 348 -10.66 -9.85 39.68
C LYS A 348 -11.41 -10.59 40.78
N GLU A 349 -12.67 -10.97 40.52
CA GLU A 349 -13.46 -11.78 41.46
C GLU A 349 -12.83 -13.16 41.73
N LEU A 350 -12.32 -13.82 40.69
CA LEU A 350 -11.61 -15.12 40.80
C LEU A 350 -10.23 -15.04 41.48
N VAL A 351 -9.62 -13.86 41.58
CA VAL A 351 -8.34 -13.65 42.30
C VAL A 351 -8.57 -13.26 43.76
N ILE A 352 -9.78 -12.78 44.09
CA ILE A 352 -10.18 -12.41 45.45
C ILE A 352 -10.82 -13.59 46.19
N ALA A 353 -11.40 -14.55 45.47
CA ALA A 353 -11.84 -15.86 45.98
C ALA A 353 -10.66 -16.85 46.07
#